data_AF-A0A965VKK7-F1
#
_entry.id   AF-A0A965VKK7-F1
#
_cell.length_a   1.000
_cell.length_b   1.000
_cell.length_c   1.000
_cell.angle_alpha   90.00
_cell.angle_beta   90.00
_cell.angle_gamma   90.00
#
_symmetry.space_group_name_H-M   'P 1'
#
loop_
_entity.id
_entity.type
_entity.pdbx_description
1 polymer ?
#
loop_
_entity_poly.entity_id
_entity_poly.type
_entity_poly.pdbx_seq_one_letter_code
_entity_poly.pdbx_strand_id
1 'polypeptide(L)' 'VHPHDLGTILDDEGVAVRTGHHCAMPVMDFFDVPATARASFGCYSDDADIDQLVRALGRAREVFG' A
#
# COMPACT_ATOMS: atom_id res chain seq x y z
N VAL A 1 -2.69 1.86 12.98
CA VAL A 1 -2.39 2.41 11.63
C VAL A 1 -3.65 2.29 10.81
N HIS A 2 -4.28 3.41 10.43
CA HIS A 2 -5.44 3.32 9.55
C HIS A 2 -4.92 3.03 8.13
N PRO A 3 -5.49 2.07 7.38
CA PRO A 3 -5.03 1.73 6.03
C PRO A 3 -4.98 2.92 5.08
N HIS A 4 -5.84 3.93 5.32
CA HIS A 4 -5.79 5.21 4.59
C HIS A 4 -4.51 6.00 4.83
N ASP A 5 -3.97 6.01 6.05
CA ASP A 5 -2.79 6.81 6.41
C ASP A 5 -1.55 6.31 5.66
N LEU A 6 -1.44 4.98 5.47
CA LEU A 6 -0.36 4.38 4.69
C LEU A 6 -0.42 4.81 3.22
N GLY A 7 -1.63 4.92 2.65
CA GLY A 7 -1.81 5.38 1.27
C GLY A 7 -1.34 6.82 1.08
N THR A 8 -1.67 7.71 2.02
CA THR A 8 -1.23 9.11 2.00
C THR A 8 0.29 9.24 2.11
N ILE A 9 0.92 8.50 3.02
CA ILE A 9 2.38 8.55 3.17
C ILE A 9 3.07 8.04 1.90
N LEU A 10 2.63 6.92 1.33
CA LEU A 10 3.22 6.39 0.09
C LEU A 10 3.03 7.36 -1.09
N ASP A 11 1.90 8.07 -1.16
CA ASP A 11 1.64 9.09 -2.19
C ASP A 11 2.63 10.27 -2.09
N ASP A 12 2.91 10.75 -0.88
CA ASP A 12 3.93 11.79 -0.64
C ASP A 12 5.35 11.34 -1.05
N GLU A 13 5.61 10.03 -1.03
CA GLU A 13 6.86 9.41 -1.51
C GLU A 13 6.88 9.20 -3.04
N GLY A 14 5.83 9.59 -3.74
CA GLY A 14 5.64 9.39 -5.18
C GLY A 14 5.27 7.94 -5.54
N VAL A 15 4.75 7.15 -4.60
CA VAL A 15 4.37 5.75 -4.80
C VAL A 15 2.86 5.57 -4.74
N ALA A 16 2.25 5.39 -5.91
CA ALA A 16 0.80 5.19 -6.01
C ALA A 16 0.39 3.76 -5.61
N VAL A 17 -0.39 3.63 -4.54
CA VAL A 17 -1.04 2.38 -4.12
C VAL A 17 -2.54 2.58 -3.93
N ARG A 18 -3.31 1.49 -3.91
CA ARG A 18 -4.72 1.54 -3.49
C ARG A 18 -4.84 1.03 -2.07
N THR A 19 -5.67 1.68 -1.25
CA THR A 19 -6.04 1.21 0.09
C THR A 19 -7.55 0.98 0.17
N GLY A 20 -7.97 0.10 1.06
CA GLY A 20 -9.39 -0.20 1.32
C GLY A 20 -9.76 -1.66 1.09
N HIS A 21 -11.04 -1.89 0.81
CA HIS A 21 -11.61 -3.23 0.61
C HIS A 21 -11.44 -3.76 -0.83
N HIS A 22 -10.94 -2.95 -1.76
CA HIS A 22 -10.70 -3.31 -3.17
C HIS A 22 -11.90 -3.94 -3.90
N CYS A 23 -13.13 -3.51 -3.55
CA CYS A 23 -14.39 -4.13 -4.02
C CYS A 23 -14.51 -5.64 -3.72
N ALA A 24 -13.74 -6.15 -2.75
CA ALA A 24 -13.64 -7.56 -2.39
C ALA A 24 -13.92 -7.76 -0.88
N MET A 25 -14.99 -7.14 -0.37
CA MET A 25 -15.37 -7.20 1.04
C MET A 25 -15.47 -8.64 1.61
N PRO A 26 -16.00 -9.65 0.86
CA PRO A 26 -16.00 -11.03 1.36
C PRO A 26 -14.61 -11.62 1.63
N VAL A 27 -13.58 -11.17 0.89
CA VAL A 27 -12.19 -11.59 1.11
C VAL A 27 -11.62 -10.93 2.37
N MET A 28 -11.98 -9.66 2.60
CA MET A 28 -11.60 -8.93 3.81
C MET A 28 -12.19 -9.61 5.05
N ASP A 29 -13.47 -10.01 4.99
CA ASP A 29 -14.14 -10.76 6.06
C ASP A 29 -13.49 -12.13 6.30
N PHE A 30 -13.11 -12.85 5.25
CA PHE A 30 -12.45 -14.16 5.35
C PHE A 30 -11.08 -14.07 6.06
N PHE A 31 -10.30 -13.01 5.79
CA PHE A 31 -9.00 -12.79 6.41
C PHE A 31 -9.06 -11.99 7.72
N ASP A 32 -10.26 -11.61 8.17
CA ASP A 32 -10.51 -10.81 9.37
C ASP A 32 -9.70 -9.51 9.43
N VAL A 33 -9.64 -8.80 8.29
CA VAL A 33 -8.99 -7.50 8.17
C VAL A 33 -9.95 -6.47 7.58
N PRO A 34 -9.99 -5.22 8.08
CA PRO A 34 -10.96 -4.23 7.60
C PRO A 34 -10.61 -3.67 6.21
N ALA A 35 -9.33 -3.69 5.84
CA ALA A 35 -8.81 -3.22 4.56
C ALA A 35 -7.33 -3.59 4.41
N THR A 36 -6.84 -3.52 3.17
CA THR A 36 -5.42 -3.71 2.84
C THR A 36 -4.88 -2.53 2.05
N ALA A 37 -3.56 -2.40 1.99
CA ALA A 37 -2.87 -1.64 0.96
C ALA A 37 -2.41 -2.61 -0.14
N ARG A 38 -2.57 -2.22 -1.40
CA ARG A 38 -2.23 -3.05 -2.56
C ARG A 38 -1.39 -2.26 -3.56
N ALA A 39 -0.15 -2.71 -3.75
CA ALA A 39 0.67 -2.38 -4.91
C ALA A 39 0.36 -3.38 -6.03
N SER A 40 0.31 -2.92 -7.28
CA SER A 40 0.01 -3.75 -8.45
C SER A 40 0.97 -3.38 -9.56
N PHE A 41 1.65 -4.38 -10.12
CA PHE A 41 2.68 -4.18 -11.15
C PHE A 41 2.11 -4.46 -12.53
N GLY A 42 2.47 -3.60 -13.50
CA GLY A 42 2.12 -3.76 -14.91
C GLY A 42 3.31 -4.25 -15.73
N CYS A 43 3.11 -4.42 -17.05
CA CYS A 43 4.20 -4.75 -17.97
C CYS A 43 5.25 -3.64 -18.14
N TYR A 44 4.92 -2.42 -17.68
CA TYR A 44 5.75 -1.23 -17.72
C TYR A 44 6.40 -0.93 -16.36
N SER A 45 6.15 -1.75 -15.34
CA SER A 45 6.83 -1.60 -14.06
C SER A 45 8.23 -2.18 -14.13
N ASP A 46 9.18 -1.55 -13.43
CA ASP A 46 10.57 -2.00 -13.37
C ASP A 46 11.09 -2.15 -11.94
N ASP A 47 12.36 -2.56 -11.81
CA ASP A 47 12.99 -2.77 -10.50
C ASP A 47 13.13 -1.45 -9.72
N ALA A 48 13.20 -0.30 -10.40
CA ALA A 48 13.29 1.00 -9.74
C ALA A 48 11.97 1.38 -9.06
N ASP A 49 10.82 1.04 -9.66
CA ASP A 49 9.51 1.19 -9.03
C ASP A 49 9.42 0.37 -7.74
N ILE A 50 9.94 -0.87 -7.76
CA ILE A 50 9.95 -1.77 -6.60
C ILE A 50 10.86 -1.21 -5.51
N ASP A 51 12.06 -0.74 -5.87
CA ASP A 51 12.99 -0.10 -4.93
C ASP A 51 12.37 1.14 -4.26
N GLN A 52 11.66 1.97 -5.02
CA GLN A 52 10.96 3.14 -4.49
C GLN A 52 9.86 2.73 -3.51
N LEU A 53 9.04 1.74 -3.87
CA LEU A 53 8.01 1.19 -2.98
C LEU A 53 8.61 0.68 -1.66
N VAL A 54 9.71 -0.08 -1.71
CA VAL A 54 10.35 -0.62 -0.50
C VAL A 54 10.90 0.50 0.39
N ARG A 55 11.54 1.52 -0.19
CA ARG A 55 12.03 2.69 0.57
C ARG A 55 10.88 3.45 1.24
N ALA A 56 9.80 3.68 0.50
CA ALA A 56 8.62 4.38 0.99
C ALA A 56 7.93 3.61 2.12
N LEU A 57 7.84 2.28 2.02
CA LEU A 57 7.34 1.41 3.11
C LEU A 57 8.25 1.48 4.35
N GLY A 58 9.56 1.57 4.17
CA GLY A 58 10.52 1.81 5.26
C GLY A 58 10.21 3.10 6.02
N ARG A 59 10.04 4.22 5.29
CA ARG A 59 9.66 5.51 5.88
C ARG A 59 8.31 5.46 6.58
N ALA A 60 7.31 4.85 5.96
CA ALA A 60 6.00 4.70 6.58
C ALA A 60 6.07 3.94 7.91
N ARG A 61 6.90 2.89 8.02
CA ARG A 61 7.11 2.17 9.28
C ARG A 61 7.75 3.01 10.37
N GLU A 62 8.64 3.94 10.04
CA GLU A 62 9.25 4.86 11.01
C GLU A 62 8.25 5.91 11.52
N VAL A 63 7.30 6.34 10.70
CA VAL A 63 6.26 7.30 11.08
C VAL A 63 5.21 6.68 12.00
N PHE A 64 4.92 5.38 11.83
CA PHE A 64 3.91 4.66 12.62
C PHE A 64 4.47 3.84 13.80
N GLY A 65 5.78 3.62 13.86
CA GLY A 65 6.47 2.89 14.92
C GLY A 65 6.83 3.78 16.10
#